data_AF-A0A0Q9YVW1-F1
#
_entry.id   AF-A0A0Q9YVW1-F1
#
_cell.length_a   1.000
_cell.length_b   1.000
_cell.length_c   1.000
_cell.angle_alpha   90.00
_cell.angle_beta   90.00
_cell.angle_gamma   90.00
#
_symmetry.space_group_name_H-M   'P 1'
#
loop_
_entity.id
_entity.type
_entity.pdbx_description
1 polymer ?
#
loop_
_entity_poly.entity_id
_entity_poly.type
_entity_poly.pdbx_seq_one_letter_code
_entity_poly.pdbx_strand_id
1 'polypeptide(L)'
;MADIHFVILFNGTSNDDKDVSVTNIVKMRDGLKQNDKQFIIYRDGIGNDKQWRWFLPRLFAEITGYGSGWIMHQAYRELQQTLTQAINNGKIKSGDTLHFSVGGFSRGAAIARDFANHLTQRVTRVIRSKFQLAINIKLDCEYLFDTVPSFGIPINLWLLEKFFGIRNQLIDLGWNFSIPSGTKVYHAVAADERRNAFTPNLVNFKARETEEVWFDGDHSSIGGGYTPPTKETKMADENTLRYMVRRAINNGLQFETSFLQKFALSQPDHSLGMIKAPTYDVLPSTQRGPRTITVKENDSPSQRIPQISVSIIERMRIDPTYRPENIMQLQALDLVKESGEIESYSAERLKQLWKTLTSNKVLRFHPATTPKAKIAAPSLKSPSNPSKTKRRTATGV
;
A
#
# COMPACT_ATOMS: atom_id res chain seq x y z
N MET A 1 26.90 17.78 -20.28
CA MET A 1 25.89 16.72 -20.23
C MET A 1 25.71 16.37 -18.78
N ALA A 2 24.52 16.61 -18.24
CA ALA A 2 24.15 16.30 -16.87
C ALA A 2 22.97 15.33 -16.86
N ASP A 3 22.90 14.51 -15.81
CA ASP A 3 21.75 13.68 -15.50
C ASP A 3 20.80 14.45 -14.58
N ILE A 4 19.54 14.54 -14.99
CA ILE A 4 18.52 15.35 -14.32
C ILE A 4 17.30 14.46 -14.05
N HIS A 5 16.96 14.29 -12.78
CA HIS A 5 15.93 13.37 -12.32
C HIS A 5 14.60 14.08 -12.07
N PHE A 6 13.51 13.47 -12.54
CA PHE A 6 12.13 13.83 -12.25
C PHE A 6 11.46 12.66 -11.55
N VAL A 7 10.99 12.88 -10.33
CA VAL A 7 10.28 11.88 -9.53
C VAL A 7 8.82 12.30 -9.40
N ILE A 8 7.90 11.48 -9.94
CA ILE A 8 6.46 11.74 -9.93
C ILE A 8 5.77 10.73 -9.03
N LEU A 9 5.10 11.22 -7.98
CA LEU A 9 4.54 10.39 -6.91
C LEU A 9 3.03 10.58 -6.79
N PHE A 10 2.29 9.47 -6.74
CA PHE A 10 0.83 9.44 -6.65
C PHE A 10 0.38 8.72 -5.37
N ASN A 11 -0.27 9.44 -4.46
CA ASN A 11 -0.71 8.88 -3.19
C ASN A 11 -1.94 7.96 -3.32
N GLY A 12 -2.17 7.13 -2.31
CA GLY A 12 -3.35 6.28 -2.18
C GLY A 12 -4.64 7.10 -1.98
N THR A 13 -5.78 6.54 -2.38
CA THR A 13 -7.09 7.22 -2.25
C THR A 13 -7.50 7.38 -0.80
N SER A 14 -8.11 8.53 -0.49
CA SER A 14 -8.54 8.91 0.87
C SER A 14 -7.38 9.16 1.83
N ASN A 15 -6.15 9.34 1.32
CA ASN A 15 -4.97 9.76 2.08
C ASN A 15 -4.49 11.14 1.60
N ASP A 16 -4.66 12.16 2.45
CA ASP A 16 -4.17 13.53 2.25
C ASP A 16 -2.81 13.68 2.95
N ASP A 17 -1.94 14.55 2.45
CA ASP A 17 -0.66 14.86 3.11
C ASP A 17 -0.83 15.59 4.46
N LYS A 18 -2.05 16.03 4.77
CA LYS A 18 -2.46 16.61 6.05
C LYS A 18 -3.01 15.58 7.04
N ASP A 19 -3.16 14.32 6.63
CA ASP A 19 -3.62 13.28 7.52
C ASP A 19 -2.56 12.95 8.57
N VAL A 20 -3.02 12.65 9.79
CA VAL A 20 -2.15 12.22 10.90
C VAL A 20 -1.46 10.88 10.56
N SER A 21 -2.03 10.12 9.63
CA SER A 21 -1.56 8.83 9.13
C SER A 21 -0.94 8.97 7.72
N VAL A 22 0.36 9.26 7.69
CA VAL A 22 1.11 9.42 6.45
C VAL A 22 1.37 8.08 5.74
N THR A 23 1.30 8.09 4.41
CA THR A 23 1.64 6.95 3.55
C THR A 23 3.13 6.92 3.24
N ASN A 24 3.62 5.77 2.77
CA ASN A 24 4.97 5.61 2.25
C ASN A 24 5.27 6.51 1.05
N ILE A 25 4.27 6.88 0.25
CA ILE A 25 4.44 7.86 -0.83
C ILE A 25 4.74 9.25 -0.26
N VAL A 26 4.03 9.68 0.78
CA VAL A 26 4.31 10.96 1.46
C VAL A 26 5.67 10.91 2.16
N LYS A 27 5.99 9.81 2.86
CA LYS A 27 7.31 9.62 3.48
C LYS A 27 8.42 9.70 2.42
N MET A 28 8.27 9.03 1.27
CA MET A 28 9.24 9.10 0.17
C MET A 28 9.39 10.52 -0.38
N ARG A 29 8.28 11.23 -0.63
CA ARG A 29 8.29 12.65 -1.06
C ARG A 29 9.11 13.51 -0.10
N ASP A 30 8.83 13.41 1.20
CA ASP A 30 9.48 14.20 2.24
C ASP A 30 10.96 13.82 2.43
N GLY A 31 11.31 12.59 2.06
CA GLY A 31 12.68 12.10 2.10
C GLY A 31 13.52 12.45 0.88
N LEU A 32 12.91 12.65 -0.29
CA LEU A 32 13.62 12.95 -1.53
C LEU A 32 14.27 14.33 -1.47
N LYS A 33 15.53 14.41 -1.88
CA LYS A 33 16.29 15.65 -1.92
C LYS A 33 15.88 16.50 -3.12
N GLN A 34 15.33 17.69 -2.90
CA GLN A 34 15.02 18.63 -3.98
C GLN A 34 16.24 19.52 -4.28
N ASN A 35 16.70 19.53 -5.53
CA ASN A 35 17.83 20.36 -5.97
C ASN A 35 17.78 20.65 -7.48
N ASP A 36 18.81 21.29 -8.03
CA ASP A 36 18.85 21.68 -9.45
C ASP A 36 18.92 20.50 -10.44
N LYS A 37 19.18 19.29 -9.95
CA LYS A 37 19.25 18.04 -10.72
C LYS A 37 18.20 17.01 -10.31
N GLN A 38 17.37 17.28 -9.29
CA GLN A 38 16.30 16.38 -8.88
C GLN A 38 15.04 17.16 -8.53
N PHE A 39 14.01 16.97 -9.35
CA PHE A 39 12.69 17.59 -9.24
C PHE A 39 11.67 16.56 -8.76
N ILE A 40 10.78 16.98 -7.85
CA ILE A 40 9.77 16.11 -7.24
C ILE A 40 8.40 16.71 -7.55
N ILE A 41 7.50 15.87 -8.06
CA ILE A 41 6.10 16.21 -8.34
C ILE A 41 5.25 15.22 -7.56
N TYR A 42 4.36 15.73 -6.72
CA TYR A 42 3.51 14.90 -5.86
C TYR A 42 2.03 15.19 -6.10
N ARG A 43 1.22 14.15 -6.04
CA ARG A 43 -0.25 14.24 -6.12
C ARG A 43 -0.89 13.47 -4.98
N ASP A 44 -1.83 14.12 -4.33
CA ASP A 44 -2.77 13.45 -3.43
C ASP A 44 -3.61 12.42 -4.19
N GLY A 45 -4.08 11.42 -3.45
CA GLY A 45 -4.95 10.41 -4.02
C GLY A 45 -6.34 10.95 -4.38
N ILE A 46 -7.07 10.15 -5.15
CA ILE A 46 -8.48 10.41 -5.48
C ILE A 46 -9.27 10.68 -4.19
N GLY A 47 -10.15 11.69 -4.19
CA GLY A 47 -11.11 11.96 -3.11
C GLY A 47 -10.72 13.04 -2.09
N ASN A 48 -9.51 13.62 -2.15
CA ASN A 48 -9.03 14.58 -1.12
C ASN A 48 -8.99 16.05 -1.52
N ASP A 49 -9.13 16.35 -2.81
CA ASP A 49 -9.04 17.75 -3.22
C ASP A 49 -10.27 18.53 -2.72
N LYS A 50 -10.04 19.64 -2.00
CA LYS A 50 -11.08 20.43 -1.30
C LYS A 50 -12.19 20.91 -2.24
N GLN A 51 -11.90 21.00 -3.53
CA GLN A 51 -12.87 21.33 -4.57
C GLN A 51 -14.00 20.29 -4.66
N TRP A 52 -13.78 19.04 -4.28
CA TRP A 52 -14.79 17.97 -4.35
C TRP A 52 -15.92 18.14 -3.34
N ARG A 53 -15.68 18.79 -2.19
CA ARG A 53 -16.68 18.93 -1.10
C ARG A 53 -17.96 19.65 -1.50
N TRP A 54 -17.92 20.51 -2.53
CA TRP A 54 -19.08 21.30 -2.95
C TRP A 54 -19.97 20.59 -3.99
N PHE A 55 -19.46 19.55 -4.64
CA PHE A 55 -20.16 18.84 -5.72
C PHE A 55 -20.79 17.51 -5.29
N LEU A 56 -20.71 17.18 -3.98
CA LEU A 56 -21.13 15.90 -3.40
C LEU A 56 -22.53 15.38 -3.81
N PRO A 57 -23.59 16.20 -4.01
CA PRO A 57 -24.92 15.65 -4.30
C PRO A 57 -25.13 15.22 -5.76
N ARG A 58 -24.26 15.62 -6.70
CA ARG A 58 -24.40 15.27 -8.14
C ARG A 58 -23.35 14.29 -8.66
N LEU A 59 -22.34 13.97 -7.87
CA LEU A 59 -21.11 13.33 -8.33
C LEU A 59 -21.13 11.80 -8.29
N PHE A 60 -22.10 11.19 -7.62
CA PHE A 60 -22.20 9.73 -7.53
C PHE A 60 -22.72 9.06 -8.81
N ALA A 61 -23.26 9.82 -9.76
CA ALA A 61 -23.75 9.31 -11.04
C ALA A 61 -22.68 9.29 -12.18
N GLU A 62 -21.50 9.88 -11.98
CA GLU A 62 -20.47 10.09 -13.02
C GLU A 62 -19.08 9.46 -12.70
N ILE A 63 -19.04 8.47 -11.79
CA ILE A 63 -17.82 7.89 -11.18
C ILE A 63 -17.13 6.79 -12.03
N THR A 64 -16.68 7.04 -13.27
CA THR A 64 -15.99 5.99 -14.05
C THR A 64 -14.78 6.40 -14.91
N GLY A 65 -14.11 7.53 -14.66
CA GLY A 65 -12.82 7.83 -15.35
C GLY A 65 -12.31 9.28 -15.26
N TYR A 66 -13.16 10.23 -14.87
CA TYR A 66 -12.77 11.65 -14.84
C TYR A 66 -11.81 12.01 -13.70
N GLY A 67 -11.92 11.39 -12.52
CA GLY A 67 -11.07 11.71 -11.36
C GLY A 67 -9.61 11.33 -11.55
N SER A 68 -9.34 10.12 -12.05
CA SER A 68 -8.00 9.66 -12.39
C SER A 68 -7.39 10.43 -13.56
N GLY A 69 -8.18 10.65 -14.62
CA GLY A 69 -7.78 11.48 -15.75
C GLY A 69 -7.43 12.91 -15.34
N TRP A 70 -8.15 13.48 -14.37
CA TRP A 70 -7.85 14.79 -13.80
C TRP A 70 -6.53 14.80 -13.02
N ILE A 71 -6.28 13.81 -12.14
CA ILE A 71 -5.00 13.72 -11.40
C ILE A 71 -3.82 13.60 -12.37
N MET A 72 -3.93 12.73 -13.37
CA MET A 72 -2.91 12.59 -14.41
C MET A 72 -2.71 13.90 -15.17
N HIS A 73 -3.80 14.56 -15.56
CA HIS A 73 -3.74 15.85 -16.24
C HIS A 73 -3.04 16.91 -15.40
N GLN A 74 -3.33 17.01 -14.10
CA GLN A 74 -2.61 17.93 -13.22
C GLN A 74 -1.14 17.55 -13.08
N ALA A 75 -0.80 16.27 -12.96
CA ALA A 75 0.60 15.81 -12.91
C ALA A 75 1.36 16.19 -14.18
N TYR A 76 0.75 16.00 -15.36
CA TYR A 76 1.33 16.43 -16.64
C TYR A 76 1.48 17.94 -16.74
N ARG A 77 0.51 18.72 -16.26
CA ARG A 77 0.57 20.18 -16.26
C ARG A 77 1.73 20.69 -15.42
N GLU A 78 1.87 20.19 -14.19
CA GLU A 78 2.99 20.58 -13.33
C GLU A 78 4.32 20.10 -13.89
N LEU A 79 4.39 18.88 -14.41
CA LEU A 79 5.60 18.40 -15.08
C LEU A 79 6.01 19.33 -16.23
N GLN A 80 5.06 19.74 -17.07
CA GLN A 80 5.34 20.67 -18.16
C GLN A 80 5.79 22.04 -17.63
N GLN A 81 5.19 22.54 -16.56
CA GLN A 81 5.57 23.80 -15.92
C GLN A 81 6.99 23.72 -15.34
N THR A 82 7.30 22.67 -14.58
CA THR A 82 8.63 22.44 -13.99
C THR A 82 9.69 22.26 -15.07
N LEU A 83 9.43 21.49 -16.13
CA LEU A 83 10.32 21.38 -17.29
C LEU A 83 10.57 22.75 -17.94
N THR A 84 9.51 23.51 -18.20
CA THR A 84 9.60 24.84 -18.82
C THR A 84 10.45 25.80 -17.96
N GLN A 85 10.19 25.84 -16.65
CA GLN A 85 10.95 26.68 -15.73
C GLN A 85 12.42 26.25 -15.64
N ALA A 86 12.69 24.95 -15.55
CA ALA A 86 14.06 24.43 -15.46
C ALA A 86 14.87 24.71 -16.74
N ILE A 87 14.24 24.61 -17.92
CA ILE A 87 14.88 24.97 -19.20
C ILE A 87 15.12 26.49 -19.27
N ASN A 88 14.10 27.31 -18.99
CA ASN A 88 14.22 28.77 -19.06
C ASN A 88 15.26 29.34 -18.09
N ASN A 89 15.40 28.71 -16.91
CA ASN A 89 16.40 29.10 -15.91
C ASN A 89 17.79 28.48 -16.19
N GLY A 90 17.97 27.81 -17.32
CA GLY A 90 19.25 27.23 -17.74
C GLY A 90 19.70 26.00 -16.91
N LYS A 91 18.81 25.39 -16.14
CA LYS A 91 19.10 24.16 -15.37
C LYS A 91 19.13 22.92 -16.27
N ILE A 92 18.31 22.91 -17.32
CA ILE A 92 18.29 21.88 -18.37
C ILE A 92 18.81 22.47 -19.67
N LYS A 93 19.78 21.82 -20.30
CA LYS A 93 20.43 22.26 -21.53
C LYS A 93 20.43 21.16 -22.59
N SER A 94 20.72 21.55 -23.83
CA SER A 94 20.94 20.59 -24.92
C SER A 94 22.10 19.65 -24.57
N GLY A 95 21.93 18.35 -24.83
CA GLY A 95 22.87 17.29 -24.48
C GLY A 95 22.67 16.67 -23.09
N ASP A 96 21.75 17.17 -22.28
CA ASP A 96 21.43 16.56 -20.98
C ASP A 96 20.54 15.30 -21.13
N THR A 97 20.56 14.45 -20.11
CA THR A 97 19.67 13.28 -20.00
C THR A 97 18.64 13.54 -18.89
N LEU A 98 17.37 13.43 -19.25
CA LEU A 98 16.26 13.48 -18.31
C LEU A 98 15.85 12.06 -17.92
N HIS A 99 16.00 11.79 -16.64
CA HIS A 99 15.69 10.54 -15.96
C HIS A 99 14.35 10.67 -15.26
N PHE A 100 13.41 9.79 -15.58
CA PHE A 100 12.06 9.80 -15.02
C PHE A 100 11.84 8.58 -14.14
N SER A 101 11.27 8.83 -12.97
CA SER A 101 10.83 7.81 -12.03
C SER A 101 9.40 8.11 -11.62
N VAL A 102 8.55 7.09 -11.64
CA VAL A 102 7.16 7.21 -11.17
C VAL A 102 6.95 6.31 -9.98
N GLY A 103 6.07 6.69 -9.06
CA GLY A 103 5.72 5.84 -7.94
C GLY A 103 4.32 6.08 -7.45
N GLY A 104 3.74 5.08 -6.81
CA GLY A 104 2.42 5.23 -6.23
C GLY A 104 2.03 4.12 -5.29
N PHE A 105 0.98 4.38 -4.51
CA PHE A 105 0.38 3.41 -3.59
C PHE A 105 -1.08 3.14 -3.96
N SER A 106 -1.50 1.87 -3.94
CA SER A 106 -2.90 1.49 -4.14
C SER A 106 -3.40 1.94 -5.52
N ARG A 107 -4.46 2.76 -5.57
CA ARG A 107 -4.93 3.44 -6.79
C ARG A 107 -3.94 4.47 -7.32
N GLY A 108 -3.13 5.09 -6.46
CA GLY A 108 -1.99 5.91 -6.89
C GLY A 108 -0.97 5.11 -7.69
N ALA A 109 -0.74 3.84 -7.34
CA ALA A 109 0.11 2.95 -8.13
C ALA A 109 -0.51 2.62 -9.49
N ALA A 110 -1.84 2.46 -9.55
CA ALA A 110 -2.55 2.29 -10.82
C ALA A 110 -2.40 3.52 -11.72
N ILE A 111 -2.55 4.73 -11.16
CA ILE A 111 -2.29 6.00 -11.86
C ILE A 111 -0.83 6.09 -12.31
N ALA A 112 0.13 5.70 -11.46
CA ALA A 112 1.55 5.76 -11.78
C ALA A 112 1.89 4.91 -13.02
N ARG A 113 1.37 3.67 -13.08
CA ARG A 113 1.57 2.75 -14.22
C ARG A 113 0.97 3.30 -15.51
N ASP A 114 -0.27 3.82 -15.44
CA ASP A 114 -0.91 4.40 -16.62
C ASP A 114 -0.21 5.69 -17.08
N PHE A 115 0.21 6.52 -16.12
CA PHE A 115 1.00 7.72 -16.39
C PHE A 115 2.34 7.38 -17.05
N ALA A 116 3.05 6.34 -16.61
CA ALA A 116 4.32 5.90 -17.16
C ALA A 116 4.24 5.60 -18.66
N ASN A 117 3.17 4.93 -19.11
CA ASN A 117 2.95 4.55 -20.50
C ASN A 117 2.86 5.75 -21.46
N HIS A 118 2.48 6.93 -20.95
CA HIS A 118 2.31 8.14 -21.76
C HIS A 118 3.40 9.20 -21.53
N LEU A 119 4.27 8.99 -20.54
CA LEU A 119 5.20 10.00 -20.04
C LEU A 119 6.23 10.43 -21.11
N THR A 120 7.04 9.48 -21.58
CA THR A 120 8.15 9.76 -22.50
C THR A 120 7.66 10.46 -23.76
N GLN A 121 6.59 9.96 -24.38
CA GLN A 121 6.03 10.55 -25.60
C GLN A 121 5.57 12.01 -25.37
N ARG A 122 4.90 12.29 -24.24
CA ARG A 122 4.41 13.64 -23.91
C ARG A 122 5.58 14.60 -23.64
N VAL A 123 6.59 14.17 -22.88
CA VAL A 123 7.78 14.98 -22.59
C VAL A 123 8.57 15.27 -23.87
N THR A 124 8.80 14.26 -24.72
CA THR A 124 9.48 14.44 -26.02
C THR A 124 8.74 15.46 -26.88
N ARG A 125 7.40 15.39 -26.93
CA ARG A 125 6.59 16.34 -27.70
C ARG A 125 6.78 17.77 -27.21
N VAL A 126 6.73 18.00 -25.89
CA VAL A 126 6.93 19.33 -25.29
C VAL A 126 8.33 19.87 -25.59
N ILE A 127 9.36 19.06 -25.39
CA ILE A 127 10.75 19.48 -25.60
C ILE A 127 10.99 19.85 -27.07
N ARG A 128 10.55 19.00 -28.00
CA ARG A 128 10.72 19.23 -29.44
C ARG A 128 9.92 20.42 -29.95
N SER A 129 8.65 20.55 -29.55
CA SER A 129 7.79 21.60 -30.10
C SER A 129 8.06 22.99 -29.53
N LYS A 130 8.43 23.09 -28.25
CA LYS A 130 8.61 24.39 -27.57
C LYS A 130 10.05 24.86 -27.48
N PHE A 131 11.00 23.94 -27.31
CA PHE A 131 12.38 24.30 -26.97
C PHE A 131 13.41 23.85 -28.01
N GLN A 132 13.07 22.88 -28.86
CA GLN A 132 13.94 22.36 -29.93
C GLN A 132 15.31 21.89 -29.41
N LEU A 133 15.36 21.40 -28.17
CA LEU A 133 16.58 20.91 -27.54
C LEU A 133 16.84 19.43 -27.87
N ALA A 134 18.11 19.08 -28.07
CA ALA A 134 18.53 17.69 -28.19
C ALA A 134 18.72 17.11 -26.79
N ILE A 135 17.69 16.47 -26.25
CA ILE A 135 17.67 15.91 -24.90
C ILE A 135 17.40 14.41 -24.97
N ASN A 136 18.13 13.62 -24.18
CA ASN A 136 17.83 12.20 -24.00
C ASN A 136 16.78 12.03 -22.91
N ILE A 137 15.77 11.18 -23.13
CA ILE A 137 14.65 10.99 -22.18
C ILE A 137 14.55 9.51 -21.86
N LYS A 138 14.61 9.18 -20.57
CA LYS A 138 14.50 7.81 -20.07
C LYS A 138 13.44 7.74 -18.98
N LEU A 139 12.58 6.73 -19.06
CA LEU A 139 11.81 6.27 -17.91
C LEU A 139 12.62 5.15 -17.26
N ASP A 140 13.21 5.43 -16.11
CA ASP A 140 14.14 4.49 -15.47
C ASP A 140 13.41 3.48 -14.60
N CYS A 141 12.39 3.90 -13.85
CA CYS A 141 11.78 3.05 -12.85
C CYS A 141 10.33 3.40 -12.46
N GLU A 142 9.56 2.37 -12.12
CA GLU A 142 8.30 2.45 -11.38
C GLU A 142 8.44 1.88 -9.96
N TYR A 143 8.00 2.63 -8.94
CA TYR A 143 8.04 2.28 -7.52
C TYR A 143 6.62 2.10 -6.98
N LEU A 144 6.16 0.86 -6.90
CA LEU A 144 4.76 0.52 -6.68
C LEU A 144 4.54 -0.09 -5.29
N PHE A 145 3.57 0.44 -4.56
CA PHE A 145 3.07 -0.15 -3.32
C PHE A 145 1.66 -0.69 -3.56
N ASP A 146 1.51 -2.00 -3.47
CA ASP A 146 0.26 -2.77 -3.48
C ASP A 146 -0.79 -2.23 -4.48
N THR A 147 -0.50 -2.36 -5.78
CA THR A 147 -1.33 -1.79 -6.85
C THR A 147 -2.74 -2.37 -6.82
N VAL A 148 -3.77 -1.53 -6.59
CA VAL A 148 -5.18 -1.96 -6.62
C VAL A 148 -5.92 -1.17 -7.70
N PRO A 149 -6.46 -1.84 -8.75
CA PRO A 149 -6.99 -1.17 -9.93
C PRO A 149 -8.44 -0.65 -9.76
N SER A 150 -9.21 -1.20 -8.83
CA SER A 150 -10.66 -1.05 -8.76
C SER A 150 -11.19 -0.10 -7.69
N PHE A 151 -12.38 0.46 -7.95
CA PHE A 151 -13.26 1.02 -6.91
C PHE A 151 -13.74 -0.10 -6.00
N GLY A 152 -13.12 -0.21 -4.84
CA GLY A 152 -13.52 -1.11 -3.75
C GLY A 152 -13.79 -0.35 -2.46
N ILE A 153 -14.28 0.89 -2.52
CA ILE A 153 -14.70 1.60 -1.31
C ILE A 153 -15.90 0.83 -0.73
N PRO A 154 -15.83 0.28 0.50
CA PRO A 154 -16.95 -0.37 1.16
C PRO A 154 -17.92 0.68 1.72
N ILE A 155 -18.28 1.71 0.96
CA ILE A 155 -19.49 2.48 1.25
C ILE A 155 -20.60 1.67 0.61
N ASN A 156 -21.02 0.65 1.36
CA ASN A 156 -22.26 -0.07 1.15
C ASN A 156 -22.53 -0.51 -0.30
N LEU A 157 -21.57 -1.20 -0.93
CA LEU A 157 -21.86 -2.04 -2.10
C LEU A 157 -23.02 -2.99 -1.82
N TRP A 158 -23.19 -3.43 -0.56
CA TRP A 158 -24.37 -4.16 -0.13
C TRP A 158 -25.69 -3.37 -0.24
N LEU A 159 -25.72 -2.07 0.06
CA LEU A 159 -26.93 -1.26 -0.13
C LEU A 159 -27.19 -1.02 -1.63
N LEU A 160 -26.16 -0.81 -2.44
CA LEU A 160 -26.30 -0.67 -3.89
C LEU A 160 -26.75 -1.97 -4.56
N GLU A 161 -26.22 -3.11 -4.12
CA GLU A 161 -26.67 -4.43 -4.57
C GLU A 161 -28.13 -4.68 -4.17
N LYS A 162 -28.50 -4.35 -2.92
CA LYS A 162 -29.85 -4.58 -2.38
C LYS A 162 -30.91 -3.65 -2.98
N PHE A 163 -30.58 -2.40 -3.30
CA PHE A 163 -31.54 -1.40 -3.79
C PHE A 163 -31.51 -1.19 -5.31
N PHE A 164 -30.37 -1.42 -5.97
CA PHE A 164 -30.18 -1.11 -7.39
C PHE A 164 -29.71 -2.30 -8.24
N GLY A 165 -29.52 -3.49 -7.65
CA GLY A 165 -29.16 -4.71 -8.39
C GLY A 165 -27.74 -4.69 -9.00
N ILE A 166 -26.89 -3.74 -8.59
CA ILE A 166 -25.52 -3.62 -9.10
C ILE A 166 -24.64 -4.65 -8.38
N ARG A 167 -24.39 -5.78 -9.05
CA ARG A 167 -23.52 -6.86 -8.56
C ARG A 167 -22.11 -6.70 -9.07
N ASN A 168 -21.11 -6.77 -8.17
CA ASN A 168 -19.71 -7.14 -8.43
C ASN A 168 -19.12 -6.71 -9.78
N GLN A 169 -19.36 -5.47 -10.22
CA GLN A 169 -18.69 -4.95 -11.39
C GLN A 169 -17.45 -4.23 -10.91
N LEU A 170 -16.31 -4.94 -11.04
CA LEU A 170 -15.02 -4.29 -11.22
C LEU A 170 -15.20 -3.31 -12.38
N ILE A 171 -15.39 -2.03 -12.07
CA ILE A 171 -15.42 -0.99 -13.10
C ILE A 171 -14.01 -0.94 -13.67
N ASP A 172 -13.82 -1.49 -14.87
CA ASP A 172 -12.60 -1.32 -15.63
C ASP A 172 -12.54 0.14 -16.10
N LEU A 173 -11.62 0.91 -15.51
CA LEU A 173 -11.43 2.32 -15.82
C LEU A 173 -10.51 2.52 -17.05
N GLY A 174 -10.13 1.44 -17.74
CA GLY A 174 -9.31 1.48 -18.94
C GLY A 174 -7.83 1.81 -18.66
N TRP A 175 -7.33 1.45 -17.47
CA TRP A 175 -5.93 1.66 -17.11
C TRP A 175 -4.98 0.85 -17.99
N ASN A 176 -3.91 1.48 -18.48
CA ASN A 176 -2.82 0.74 -19.08
C ASN A 176 -1.80 0.31 -18.02
N PHE A 177 -1.83 -0.98 -17.69
CA PHE A 177 -0.91 -1.60 -16.71
C PHE A 177 0.38 -2.15 -17.32
N SER A 178 0.62 -1.92 -18.61
CA SER A 178 1.86 -2.31 -19.29
C SER A 178 3.06 -1.59 -18.68
N ILE A 179 4.22 -2.23 -18.70
CA ILE A 179 5.48 -1.61 -18.29
C ILE A 179 6.22 -1.18 -19.56
N PRO A 180 6.57 0.11 -19.73
CA PRO A 180 7.32 0.56 -20.89
C PRO A 180 8.67 -0.16 -21.01
N SER A 181 9.14 -0.36 -22.25
CA SER A 181 10.37 -1.10 -22.49
C SER A 181 11.60 -0.38 -21.90
N GLY A 182 12.43 -1.14 -21.18
CA GLY A 182 13.66 -0.62 -20.54
C GLY A 182 13.42 0.03 -19.18
N THR A 183 12.18 -0.01 -18.67
CA THR A 183 11.81 0.51 -17.35
C THR A 183 11.92 -0.59 -16.30
N LYS A 184 12.63 -0.31 -15.19
CA LYS A 184 12.61 -1.19 -14.02
C LYS A 184 11.32 -1.03 -13.22
N VAL A 185 10.91 -2.05 -12.50
CA VAL A 185 9.71 -2.03 -11.65
C VAL A 185 10.02 -2.73 -10.34
N TYR A 186 9.81 -2.01 -9.25
CA TYR A 186 9.80 -2.59 -7.91
C TYR A 186 8.39 -2.50 -7.36
N HIS A 187 7.80 -3.65 -7.05
CA HIS A 187 6.43 -3.74 -6.56
C HIS A 187 6.42 -4.45 -5.21
N ALA A 188 6.10 -3.72 -4.14
CA ALA A 188 5.85 -4.30 -2.83
C ALA A 188 4.37 -4.70 -2.73
N VAL A 189 4.06 -5.94 -2.36
CA VAL A 189 2.70 -6.50 -2.38
C VAL A 189 2.34 -7.09 -1.02
N ALA A 190 1.11 -6.86 -0.55
CA ALA A 190 0.64 -7.37 0.75
C ALA A 190 0.33 -8.88 0.69
N ALA A 191 0.94 -9.69 1.55
CA ALA A 191 0.62 -11.12 1.66
C ALA A 191 -0.62 -11.39 2.52
N ASP A 192 -0.91 -10.54 3.52
CA ASP A 192 -1.97 -10.78 4.51
C ASP A 192 -3.25 -9.96 4.26
N GLU A 193 -3.33 -9.16 3.19
CA GLU A 193 -4.57 -8.48 2.83
C GLU A 193 -5.61 -9.51 2.39
N ARG A 194 -6.78 -9.49 3.05
CA ARG A 194 -7.83 -10.49 2.86
C ARG A 194 -9.04 -9.99 2.13
N ARG A 195 -9.22 -8.68 1.94
CA ARG A 195 -10.41 -8.12 1.28
C ARG A 195 -10.34 -8.40 -0.22
N ASN A 196 -11.34 -9.08 -0.76
CA ASN A 196 -11.40 -9.38 -2.20
C ASN A 196 -11.39 -8.10 -3.06
N ALA A 197 -11.95 -7.00 -2.54
CA ALA A 197 -11.94 -5.69 -3.18
C ALA A 197 -10.54 -5.05 -3.31
N PHE A 198 -9.54 -5.58 -2.60
CA PHE A 198 -8.14 -5.16 -2.62
C PHE A 198 -7.27 -6.23 -3.28
N THR A 199 -7.78 -6.92 -4.31
CA THR A 199 -6.96 -7.84 -5.11
C THR A 199 -5.90 -7.03 -5.88
N PRO A 200 -4.60 -7.36 -5.75
CA PRO A 200 -3.55 -6.58 -6.37
C PRO A 200 -3.46 -6.86 -7.87
N ASN A 201 -3.13 -5.84 -8.67
CA ASN A 201 -2.75 -6.01 -10.07
C ASN A 201 -1.24 -6.27 -10.15
N LEU A 202 -0.87 -7.54 -10.31
CA LEU A 202 0.53 -7.96 -10.41
C LEU A 202 1.20 -7.48 -11.72
N VAL A 203 2.52 -7.36 -11.69
CA VAL A 203 3.34 -6.94 -12.82
C VAL A 203 3.73 -8.16 -13.66
N ASN A 204 3.65 -8.05 -14.98
CA ASN A 204 4.18 -9.09 -15.87
C ASN A 204 5.70 -9.17 -15.72
N PHE A 205 6.20 -10.34 -15.35
CA PHE A 205 7.61 -10.59 -15.13
C PHE A 205 8.41 -10.31 -16.40
N LYS A 206 9.43 -9.47 -16.27
CA LYS A 206 10.47 -9.27 -17.26
C LYS A 206 11.83 -9.36 -16.57
N ALA A 207 12.65 -10.32 -17.02
CA ALA A 207 13.93 -10.61 -16.40
C ALA A 207 14.81 -9.34 -16.32
N ARG A 208 15.44 -9.11 -15.16
CA ARG A 208 16.27 -7.94 -14.82
C ARG A 208 15.54 -6.59 -14.73
N GLU A 209 14.28 -6.53 -15.13
CA GLU A 209 13.46 -5.32 -15.07
C GLU A 209 12.40 -5.39 -13.96
N THR A 210 11.97 -6.57 -13.53
CA THR A 210 10.91 -6.74 -12.53
C THR A 210 11.42 -7.35 -11.23
N GLU A 211 11.08 -6.72 -10.11
CA GLU A 211 11.23 -7.26 -8.75
C GLU A 211 9.92 -7.00 -7.99
N GLU A 212 9.08 -8.04 -7.90
CA GLU A 212 7.78 -8.01 -7.22
C GLU A 212 7.86 -8.89 -5.98
N VAL A 213 7.81 -8.26 -4.80
CA VAL A 213 8.11 -8.89 -3.52
C VAL A 213 6.90 -8.84 -2.61
N TRP A 214 6.53 -9.99 -2.06
CA TRP A 214 5.43 -10.11 -1.10
C TRP A 214 5.93 -9.90 0.32
N PHE A 215 5.29 -9.00 1.06
CA PHE A 215 5.62 -8.65 2.44
C PHE A 215 4.51 -9.08 3.39
N ASP A 216 4.86 -9.27 4.65
CA ASP A 216 3.88 -9.47 5.72
C ASP A 216 3.05 -8.22 5.95
N GLY A 217 1.82 -8.41 6.41
CA GLY A 217 0.85 -7.35 6.67
C GLY A 217 -0.17 -7.15 5.55
N ASP A 218 -1.12 -6.24 5.80
CA ASP A 218 -2.21 -5.90 4.89
C ASP A 218 -1.84 -4.73 3.95
N HIS A 219 -2.80 -4.26 3.16
CA HIS A 219 -2.62 -3.14 2.22
C HIS A 219 -1.93 -1.90 2.84
N SER A 220 -2.28 -1.54 4.07
CA SER A 220 -1.73 -0.36 4.78
C SER A 220 -0.41 -0.70 5.48
N SER A 221 -0.11 -1.97 5.74
CA SER A 221 1.27 -2.40 6.09
C SER A 221 2.23 -2.25 4.91
N ILE A 222 1.74 -2.12 3.68
CA ILE A 222 2.60 -1.89 2.51
C ILE A 222 2.73 -0.42 2.18
N GLY A 223 1.60 0.28 2.09
CA GLY A 223 1.58 1.69 1.69
C GLY A 223 1.54 2.70 2.83
N GLY A 224 1.41 2.29 4.07
CA GLY A 224 1.16 3.17 5.21
C GLY A 224 -0.28 3.68 5.28
N GLY A 225 -0.51 4.70 6.11
CA GLY A 225 -1.84 5.34 6.22
C GLY A 225 -2.81 4.71 7.20
N TYR A 226 -2.35 3.91 8.18
CA TYR A 226 -3.20 3.38 9.24
C TYR A 226 -3.84 4.47 10.10
N THR A 227 -5.16 4.45 10.22
CA THR A 227 -5.94 5.40 11.02
C THR A 227 -6.75 4.67 12.12
N PRO A 228 -6.65 5.06 13.41
CA PRO A 228 -5.70 6.04 13.95
C PRO A 228 -4.26 5.49 13.96
N PRO A 229 -3.24 6.36 13.86
CA PRO A 229 -1.86 5.94 13.96
C PRO A 229 -1.52 5.58 15.42
N THR A 230 -1.16 4.33 15.65
CA THR A 230 -0.63 3.79 16.91
C THR A 230 0.88 3.64 16.81
N LYS A 231 1.58 3.37 17.92
CA LYS A 231 3.01 3.11 17.87
C LYS A 231 3.31 1.88 17.00
N GLU A 232 2.48 0.86 17.11
CA GLU A 232 2.57 -0.41 16.38
C GLU A 232 2.28 -0.21 14.88
N THR A 233 1.27 0.60 14.53
CA THR A 233 0.91 0.81 13.12
C THR A 233 1.81 1.81 12.39
N LYS A 234 2.56 2.67 13.11
CA LYS A 234 3.55 3.58 12.50
C LYS A 234 4.77 2.86 11.92
N MET A 235 5.12 1.70 12.50
CA MET A 235 6.27 0.90 12.06
C MET A 235 5.89 -0.19 11.06
N ALA A 236 4.59 -0.46 10.88
CA ALA A 236 4.10 -1.56 10.06
C ALA A 236 4.53 -1.46 8.59
N ASP A 237 4.68 -0.24 8.07
CA ASP A 237 5.01 0.03 6.67
C ASP A 237 6.47 0.42 6.42
N GLU A 238 7.33 0.34 7.43
CA GLU A 238 8.72 0.74 7.30
C GLU A 238 9.59 -0.28 6.55
N ASN A 239 9.27 -1.59 6.60
CA ASN A 239 9.99 -2.60 5.81
C ASN A 239 9.87 -2.33 4.31
N THR A 240 8.66 -2.05 3.84
CA THR A 240 8.39 -1.74 2.42
C THR A 240 8.95 -0.37 2.04
N LEU A 241 8.92 0.62 2.95
CA LEU A 241 9.59 1.90 2.74
C LEU A 241 11.10 1.72 2.54
N ARG A 242 11.75 0.97 3.44
CA ARG A 242 13.20 0.71 3.37
C ARG A 242 13.58 -0.03 2.11
N TYR A 243 12.82 -1.06 1.76
CA TYR A 243 12.91 -1.75 0.48
C TYR A 243 12.88 -0.74 -0.68
N MET A 244 11.81 0.04 -0.80
CA MET A 244 11.61 0.95 -1.94
C MET A 244 12.70 2.02 -2.03
N VAL A 245 13.07 2.63 -0.90
CA VAL A 245 14.08 3.68 -0.86
C VAL A 245 15.47 3.17 -1.24
N ARG A 246 15.86 1.95 -0.82
CA ARG A 246 17.14 1.37 -1.26
C ARG A 246 17.17 1.16 -2.77
N ARG A 247 16.08 0.67 -3.36
CA ARG A 247 15.97 0.49 -4.81
C ARG A 247 16.00 1.84 -5.54
N ALA A 248 15.36 2.85 -4.98
CA ALA A 248 15.40 4.22 -5.48
C ALA A 248 16.82 4.80 -5.48
N ILE A 249 17.58 4.62 -4.39
CA ILE A 249 18.99 5.04 -4.29
C ILE A 249 19.85 4.30 -5.31
N ASN A 250 19.66 2.99 -5.47
CA ASN A 250 20.39 2.18 -6.46
C ASN A 250 20.11 2.59 -7.90
N ASN A 251 19.00 3.28 -8.16
CA ASN A 251 18.65 3.88 -9.44
C ASN A 251 19.03 5.37 -9.56
N GLY A 252 19.81 5.90 -8.60
CA GLY A 252 20.34 7.26 -8.66
C GLY A 252 19.49 8.33 -8.00
N LEU A 253 18.35 8.00 -7.37
CA LEU A 253 17.56 8.98 -6.65
C LEU A 253 18.26 9.38 -5.33
N GLN A 254 18.21 10.68 -5.03
CA GLN A 254 18.85 11.26 -3.86
C GLN A 254 17.84 11.51 -2.75
N PHE A 255 18.23 11.18 -1.51
CA PHE A 255 17.42 11.39 -0.31
C PHE A 255 18.17 12.24 0.71
N GLU A 256 17.43 12.95 1.56
CA GLU A 256 17.99 13.72 2.66
C GLU A 256 18.66 12.81 3.69
N THR A 257 19.84 13.22 4.18
CA THR A 257 20.61 12.41 5.14
C THR A 257 19.83 12.16 6.43
N SER A 258 19.07 13.15 6.90
CA SER A 258 18.20 13.03 8.08
C SER A 258 17.10 11.98 7.89
N PHE A 259 16.55 11.87 6.68
CA PHE A 259 15.58 10.84 6.33
C PHE A 259 16.21 9.45 6.35
N LEU A 260 17.40 9.30 5.77
CA LEU A 260 18.13 8.02 5.75
C LEU A 260 18.45 7.53 7.17
N GLN A 261 18.85 8.44 8.06
CA GLN A 261 19.11 8.14 9.47
C GLN A 261 17.83 7.75 10.21
N LYS A 262 16.74 8.50 10.02
CA LYS A 262 15.44 8.26 10.68
C LYS A 262 14.92 6.85 10.44
N PHE A 263 15.04 6.33 9.22
CA PHE A 263 14.54 5.01 8.85
C PHE A 263 15.62 3.91 8.84
N ALA A 264 16.75 4.15 9.52
CA ALA A 264 17.86 3.20 9.64
C ALA A 264 18.27 2.56 8.29
N LEU A 265 18.26 3.37 7.22
CA LEU A 265 18.55 2.88 5.86
C LEU A 265 20.01 2.45 5.70
N SER A 266 20.90 2.95 6.57
CA SER A 266 22.31 2.55 6.69
C SER A 266 22.54 1.22 7.41
N GLN A 267 21.53 0.63 8.06
CA GLN A 267 21.63 -0.65 8.77
C GLN A 267 20.65 -1.68 8.15
N PRO A 268 21.09 -2.52 7.20
CA PRO A 268 20.19 -3.42 6.47
C PRO A 268 19.48 -4.45 7.36
N ASP A 269 20.15 -5.08 8.32
CA ASP A 269 19.60 -6.26 9.02
C ASP A 269 18.79 -5.96 10.29
N HIS A 270 18.33 -4.72 10.47
CA HIS A 270 17.49 -4.37 11.61
C HIS A 270 16.01 -4.76 11.35
N SER A 271 15.49 -5.72 12.11
CA SER A 271 14.07 -6.10 12.12
C SER A 271 13.25 -5.05 12.89
N LEU A 272 12.13 -4.60 12.31
CA LEU A 272 11.31 -3.53 12.87
C LEU A 272 10.19 -4.02 13.82
N GLY A 273 10.15 -5.32 14.11
CA GLY A 273 9.22 -5.89 15.09
C GLY A 273 7.80 -6.13 14.53
N MET A 274 6.87 -6.42 15.45
CA MET A 274 5.57 -7.01 15.14
C MET A 274 4.65 -6.09 14.33
N ILE A 275 4.21 -6.58 13.17
CA ILE A 275 3.05 -6.04 12.46
C ILE A 275 1.78 -6.67 13.05
N LYS A 276 0.92 -5.87 13.70
CA LYS A 276 -0.48 -6.26 13.95
C LYS A 276 -1.33 -5.64 12.86
N ALA A 277 -1.53 -6.37 11.77
CA ALA A 277 -2.56 -6.02 10.80
C ALA A 277 -3.94 -6.19 11.46
N PRO A 278 -4.84 -5.19 11.44
CA PRO A 278 -6.21 -5.37 11.87
C PRO A 278 -6.85 -6.52 11.07
N THR A 279 -7.38 -7.53 11.75
CA THR A 279 -8.12 -8.58 11.07
C THR A 279 -9.45 -8.00 10.60
N TYR A 280 -9.71 -8.06 9.29
CA TYR A 280 -11.00 -7.69 8.71
C TYR A 280 -12.06 -8.78 8.96
N ASP A 281 -12.12 -9.31 10.18
CA ASP A 281 -13.10 -10.34 10.58
C ASP A 281 -14.55 -9.80 10.59
N VAL A 282 -14.71 -8.48 10.42
CA VAL A 282 -15.99 -7.79 10.27
C VAL A 282 -16.65 -8.05 8.92
N LEU A 283 -15.91 -8.51 7.90
CA LEU A 283 -16.47 -8.78 6.57
C LEU A 283 -16.98 -10.22 6.43
N PRO A 284 -18.06 -10.45 5.65
CA PRO A 284 -18.54 -11.79 5.33
C PRO A 284 -17.43 -12.63 4.70
N SER A 285 -17.41 -13.94 5.00
CA SER A 285 -16.43 -14.89 4.42
C SER A 285 -16.44 -14.91 2.88
N THR A 286 -17.54 -14.52 2.24
CA THR A 286 -17.65 -14.41 0.77
C THR A 286 -16.88 -13.22 0.18
N GLN A 287 -16.53 -12.23 1.01
CA GLN A 287 -15.82 -11.02 0.61
C GLN A 287 -14.37 -10.98 1.10
N ARG A 288 -13.90 -12.07 1.71
CA ARG A 288 -12.54 -12.19 2.20
C ARG A 288 -11.92 -13.55 1.91
N GLY A 289 -10.64 -13.57 1.59
CA GLY A 289 -9.88 -14.78 1.32
C GLY A 289 -8.38 -14.51 1.30
N PRO A 290 -7.54 -15.55 1.39
CA PRO A 290 -6.10 -15.37 1.20
C PRO A 290 -5.80 -14.93 -0.24
N ARG A 291 -4.82 -14.03 -0.40
CA ARG A 291 -4.30 -13.70 -1.73
C ARG A 291 -3.58 -14.89 -2.33
N THR A 292 -3.76 -15.08 -3.63
CA THR A 292 -2.97 -16.02 -4.42
C THR A 292 -1.60 -15.41 -4.69
N ILE A 293 -0.55 -16.09 -4.22
CA ILE A 293 0.83 -15.67 -4.43
C ILE A 293 1.36 -16.37 -5.66
N THR A 294 1.67 -15.60 -6.69
CA THR A 294 2.15 -16.11 -7.98
C THR A 294 2.97 -15.04 -8.69
N VAL A 295 3.72 -15.45 -9.70
CA VAL A 295 4.40 -14.56 -10.62
C VAL A 295 3.60 -14.53 -11.92
N LYS A 296 3.22 -13.33 -12.37
CA LYS A 296 2.47 -13.13 -13.60
C LYS A 296 3.43 -13.07 -14.80
N GLU A 297 3.13 -13.74 -15.91
CA GLU A 297 3.86 -13.68 -17.17
C GLU A 297 2.86 -13.78 -18.33
N ASN A 298 2.96 -12.89 -19.32
CA ASN A 298 2.01 -12.81 -20.46
C ASN A 298 0.53 -12.80 -20.02
N ASP A 299 0.24 -11.98 -19.04
CA ASP A 299 -1.08 -11.79 -18.45
C ASP A 299 -1.69 -12.99 -17.72
N SER A 300 -0.89 -14.03 -17.47
CA SER A 300 -1.32 -15.26 -16.80
C SER A 300 -0.42 -15.62 -15.62
N PRO A 301 -0.91 -16.37 -14.61
CA PRO A 301 -0.05 -17.00 -13.61
C PRO A 301 0.99 -17.92 -14.27
N SER A 302 2.23 -17.84 -13.80
CA SER A 302 3.35 -18.66 -14.30
C SER A 302 3.82 -19.67 -13.24
N GLN A 303 4.73 -20.57 -13.64
CA GLN A 303 5.40 -21.52 -12.73
C GLN A 303 6.69 -20.94 -12.11
N ARG A 304 6.92 -19.63 -12.26
CA ARG A 304 8.11 -18.98 -11.70
C ARG A 304 8.02 -18.90 -10.18
N ILE A 305 9.18 -18.92 -9.55
CA ILE A 305 9.32 -18.86 -8.10
C ILE A 305 8.97 -17.44 -7.63
N PRO A 306 7.98 -17.26 -6.74
CA PRO A 306 7.64 -15.95 -6.20
C PRO A 306 8.70 -15.44 -5.23
N GLN A 307 8.89 -14.12 -5.21
CA GLN A 307 9.80 -13.46 -4.27
C GLN A 307 9.05 -13.02 -3.01
N ILE A 308 9.57 -13.39 -1.86
CA ILE A 308 8.99 -13.12 -0.55
C ILE A 308 10.00 -12.36 0.30
N SER A 309 9.55 -11.34 1.02
CA SER A 309 10.40 -10.58 1.94
C SER A 309 10.82 -11.42 3.15
N VAL A 310 12.06 -11.24 3.60
CA VAL A 310 12.56 -11.77 4.88
C VAL A 310 11.69 -11.38 6.07
N SER A 311 10.96 -10.26 5.98
CA SER A 311 10.05 -9.80 7.02
C SER A 311 8.97 -10.83 7.39
N ILE A 312 8.50 -11.64 6.43
CA ILE A 312 7.56 -12.75 6.70
C ILE A 312 8.19 -13.77 7.64
N ILE A 313 9.44 -14.17 7.38
CA ILE A 313 10.16 -15.14 8.20
C ILE A 313 10.46 -14.58 9.58
N GLU A 314 10.88 -13.32 9.68
CA GLU A 314 11.10 -12.67 10.98
C GLU A 314 9.80 -12.58 11.79
N ARG A 315 8.67 -12.25 11.16
CA ARG A 315 7.38 -12.24 11.86
C ARG A 315 6.97 -13.64 12.32
N MET A 316 7.20 -14.69 11.54
CA MET A 316 6.93 -16.07 11.97
C MET A 316 7.78 -16.51 13.17
N ARG A 317 9.02 -15.99 13.29
CA ARG A 317 9.92 -16.25 14.43
C ARG A 317 9.46 -15.54 15.70
N ILE A 318 9.04 -14.28 15.58
CA ILE A 318 8.65 -13.44 16.71
C ILE A 318 7.23 -13.76 17.18
N ASP A 319 6.32 -14.07 16.25
CA ASP A 319 4.91 -14.38 16.50
C ASP A 319 4.58 -15.85 16.15
N PRO A 320 4.46 -16.72 17.16
CA PRO A 320 4.08 -18.12 16.96
C PRO A 320 2.69 -18.32 16.34
N THR A 321 1.82 -17.30 16.37
CA THR A 321 0.46 -17.36 15.81
C THR A 321 0.40 -16.95 14.34
N TYR A 322 1.43 -16.24 13.85
CA TYR A 322 1.50 -15.82 12.46
C TYR A 322 1.95 -16.97 11.56
N ARG A 323 1.00 -17.66 10.92
CA ARG A 323 1.25 -18.78 10.00
C ARG A 323 0.50 -18.54 8.68
N PRO A 324 1.06 -17.73 7.76
CA PRO A 324 0.37 -17.34 6.53
C PRO A 324 0.21 -18.55 5.60
N GLU A 325 -1.03 -19.03 5.47
CA GLU A 325 -1.37 -20.24 4.72
C GLU A 325 -0.94 -20.16 3.25
N ASN A 326 -1.17 -19.02 2.60
CA ASN A 326 -0.80 -18.78 1.21
C ASN A 326 0.72 -18.83 0.94
N ILE A 327 1.55 -18.54 1.94
CA ILE A 327 3.01 -18.68 1.86
C ILE A 327 3.43 -20.12 2.19
N MET A 328 2.84 -20.71 3.22
CA MET A 328 3.22 -22.05 3.69
C MET A 328 2.90 -23.16 2.67
N GLN A 329 1.97 -22.90 1.75
CA GLN A 329 1.62 -23.81 0.66
C GLN A 329 2.53 -23.71 -0.57
N LEU A 330 3.45 -22.74 -0.62
CA LEU A 330 4.39 -22.60 -1.73
C LEU A 330 5.36 -23.79 -1.79
N GLN A 331 5.62 -24.27 -3.00
CA GLN A 331 6.57 -25.37 -3.25
C GLN A 331 8.01 -24.87 -3.37
N ALA A 332 8.20 -23.60 -3.70
CA ALA A 332 9.48 -22.91 -3.73
C ALA A 332 9.25 -21.41 -3.51
N LEU A 333 10.24 -20.70 -2.98
CA LEU A 333 10.25 -19.24 -2.90
C LEU A 333 11.67 -18.70 -3.00
N ASP A 334 11.78 -17.45 -3.42
CA ASP A 334 13.00 -16.67 -3.36
C ASP A 334 12.89 -15.66 -2.21
N LEU A 335 13.73 -15.81 -1.19
CA LEU A 335 13.70 -14.96 -0.01
C LEU A 335 14.54 -13.71 -0.26
N VAL A 336 13.89 -12.55 -0.30
CA VAL A 336 14.53 -11.24 -0.49
C VAL A 336 14.91 -10.66 0.86
N LYS A 337 16.21 -10.52 1.11
CA LYS A 337 16.74 -9.88 2.32
C LYS A 337 16.70 -8.36 2.20
N GLU A 338 16.77 -7.69 3.34
CA GLU A 338 16.85 -6.22 3.42
C GLU A 338 18.05 -5.64 2.65
N SER A 339 19.15 -6.40 2.57
CA SER A 339 20.35 -6.07 1.80
C SER A 339 20.13 -6.09 0.27
N GLY A 340 19.05 -6.72 -0.21
CA GLY A 340 18.84 -7.03 -1.62
C GLY A 340 19.38 -8.38 -2.07
N GLU A 341 20.04 -9.13 -1.19
CA GLU A 341 20.42 -10.53 -1.46
C GLU A 341 19.16 -11.40 -1.60
N ILE A 342 19.18 -12.31 -2.57
CA ILE A 342 18.12 -13.27 -2.81
C ILE A 342 18.62 -14.66 -2.46
N GLU A 343 17.87 -15.36 -1.61
CA GLU A 343 18.17 -16.72 -1.18
C GLU A 343 17.05 -17.66 -1.62
N SER A 344 17.34 -18.59 -2.54
CA SER A 344 16.34 -19.52 -3.06
C SER A 344 16.08 -20.70 -2.12
N TYR A 345 14.80 -21.04 -1.96
CA TYR A 345 14.33 -22.16 -1.15
C TYR A 345 13.57 -23.18 -2.01
N SER A 346 14.13 -24.38 -2.13
CA SER A 346 13.45 -25.54 -2.73
C SER A 346 12.35 -26.09 -1.80
N ALA A 347 11.55 -27.03 -2.30
CA ALA A 347 10.50 -27.70 -1.52
C ALA A 347 11.06 -28.37 -0.25
N GLU A 348 12.22 -29.00 -0.33
CA GLU A 348 12.89 -29.67 0.80
C GLU A 348 13.35 -28.64 1.84
N ARG A 349 13.98 -27.55 1.38
CA ARG A 349 14.46 -26.48 2.26
C ARG A 349 13.29 -25.77 2.94
N LEU A 350 12.18 -25.57 2.24
CA LEU A 350 10.95 -25.02 2.82
C LEU A 350 10.35 -25.93 3.88
N LYS A 351 10.25 -27.23 3.63
CA LYS A 351 9.77 -28.19 4.64
C LYS A 351 10.60 -28.12 5.92
N GLN A 352 11.92 -28.01 5.80
CA GLN A 352 12.82 -27.85 6.95
C GLN A 352 12.63 -26.51 7.66
N LEU A 353 12.50 -25.41 6.90
CA LEU A 353 12.23 -24.08 7.45
C LEU A 353 10.91 -24.05 8.22
N TRP A 354 9.83 -24.55 7.62
CA TRP A 354 8.51 -24.62 8.24
C TRP A 354 8.51 -25.50 9.48
N LYS A 355 9.19 -26.65 9.44
CA LYS A 355 9.37 -27.49 10.62
C LYS A 355 10.08 -26.75 11.74
N THR A 356 11.15 -26.02 11.43
CA THR A 356 11.91 -25.24 12.43
C THR A 356 11.03 -24.15 13.05
N LEU A 357 10.36 -23.35 12.23
CA LEU A 357 9.51 -22.24 12.69
C LEU A 357 8.26 -22.69 13.44
N THR A 358 7.77 -23.92 13.21
CA THR A 358 6.61 -24.49 13.92
C THR A 358 6.99 -25.34 15.14
N SER A 359 8.22 -25.85 15.20
CA SER A 359 8.70 -26.72 16.29
C SER A 359 9.09 -25.98 17.57
N ASN A 360 9.28 -24.66 17.52
CA ASN A 360 9.44 -23.83 18.72
C ASN A 360 8.15 -23.90 19.55
N LYS A 361 8.13 -24.84 20.50
CA LYS A 361 7.03 -25.06 21.43
C LYS A 361 6.68 -23.73 22.09
N VAL A 362 5.45 -23.28 21.85
CA VAL A 362 4.77 -22.33 22.73
C VAL A 362 4.80 -22.94 24.13
N LEU A 363 5.55 -22.34 25.06
CA LEU A 363 5.29 -22.52 26.49
C LEU A 363 3.87 -22.00 26.71
N ARG A 364 2.88 -22.88 26.60
CA ARG A 364 1.51 -22.57 27.00
C ARG A 364 1.56 -22.37 28.51
N PHE A 365 1.57 -21.12 28.96
CA PHE A 365 1.16 -20.83 30.32
C PHE A 365 -0.30 -21.24 30.42
N HIS A 366 -0.55 -22.39 31.04
CA HIS A 366 -1.89 -22.71 31.52
C HIS A 366 -2.28 -21.58 32.48
N PRO A 367 -3.43 -20.90 32.27
CA PRO A 367 -3.91 -19.98 33.28
C PRO A 367 -4.11 -20.78 34.56
N ALA A 368 -3.47 -20.34 35.64
CA ALA A 368 -3.69 -20.90 36.96
C ALA A 368 -5.20 -20.98 37.20
N THR A 369 -5.68 -22.17 37.54
CA THR A 369 -7.08 -22.39 37.89
C THR A 369 -7.46 -21.42 39.01
N THR A 370 -8.23 -20.38 38.68
CA THR A 370 -8.82 -19.49 39.67
C THR A 370 -9.69 -20.34 40.59
N PRO A 371 -9.54 -20.28 41.93
CA PRO A 371 -10.44 -20.98 42.82
C PRO A 371 -11.86 -20.47 42.58
N LYS A 372 -12.81 -21.38 42.31
CA LYS A 372 -14.23 -21.04 42.18
C LYS A 372 -14.70 -20.38 43.49
N ALA A 373 -14.83 -19.06 43.49
CA ALA A 373 -15.61 -18.36 44.50
C ALA A 373 -17.07 -18.82 44.34
N LYS A 374 -17.59 -19.52 45.37
CA LYS A 374 -19.02 -19.83 45.48
C LYS A 374 -19.78 -18.52 45.61
N ILE A 375 -20.39 -18.07 44.52
CA ILE A 375 -21.43 -17.03 44.58
C ILE A 375 -22.70 -17.73 45.05
N ALA A 376 -23.13 -17.44 46.27
CA ALA A 376 -24.42 -17.86 46.79
C ALA A 376 -25.53 -17.13 46.02
N ALA A 377 -26.48 -17.89 45.47
CA ALA A 377 -27.65 -17.36 44.80
C ALA A 377 -28.59 -16.69 45.82
N PRO A 378 -29.18 -15.51 45.53
CA PRO A 378 -30.24 -14.96 46.36
C PRO A 378 -31.52 -15.79 46.17
N SER A 379 -32.08 -16.27 47.28
CA SER A 379 -33.34 -16.99 47.29
C SER A 379 -34.50 -16.08 46.92
N LEU A 380 -35.20 -16.39 45.83
CA LEU A 380 -36.55 -15.90 45.55
C LEU A 380 -37.50 -16.39 46.65
N LYS A 381 -38.15 -15.46 47.36
CA LYS A 381 -39.39 -15.73 48.09
C LYS A 381 -40.51 -14.86 47.53
N SER A 382 -41.53 -15.52 47.04
CA SER A 382 -42.81 -15.01 46.55
C SER A 382 -43.71 -14.48 47.69
N PRO A 383 -44.79 -13.73 47.39
CA PRO A 383 -45.39 -12.77 48.31
C PRO A 383 -46.50 -13.37 49.19
N SER A 384 -46.73 -12.76 50.35
CA SER A 384 -47.93 -12.98 51.17
C SER A 384 -48.46 -11.64 51.70
N ASN A 385 -49.66 -11.25 51.23
CA ASN A 385 -50.54 -10.28 51.88
C ASN A 385 -51.15 -10.93 53.15
N PRO A 386 -51.56 -10.22 54.22
CA PRO A 386 -52.75 -9.34 54.14
C PRO A 386 -52.89 -8.15 55.13
N SER A 387 -53.66 -7.16 54.69
CA SER A 387 -54.77 -6.46 55.39
C SER A 387 -54.57 -5.49 56.60
N LYS A 388 -55.12 -4.28 56.37
CA LYS A 388 -56.13 -3.50 57.14
C LYS A 388 -55.71 -2.42 58.19
N THR A 389 -56.32 -1.23 57.94
CA THR A 389 -56.81 -0.17 58.86
C THR A 389 -55.77 0.73 59.58
N LYS A 390 -55.93 2.05 59.76
CA LYS A 390 -57.07 2.99 59.71
C LYS A 390 -56.57 4.47 59.61
N ARG A 391 -57.19 5.27 58.72
CA ARG A 391 -57.80 6.62 58.87
C ARG A 391 -57.14 7.80 59.65
N ARG A 392 -57.37 8.99 59.03
CA ARG A 392 -57.41 10.42 59.51
C ARG A 392 -56.13 11.24 59.26
N THR A 393 -56.13 12.48 58.78
CA THR A 393 -57.17 13.48 58.42
C THR A 393 -56.48 14.59 57.63
N ALA A 394 -57.12 15.12 56.58
CA ALA A 394 -56.82 16.44 56.02
C ALA A 394 -58.10 17.29 56.13
N THR A 395 -57.99 18.42 56.80
CA THR A 395 -58.97 19.51 56.84
C THR A 395 -58.52 20.56 55.83
N GLY A 396 -59.42 20.94 54.92
CA GLY A 396 -59.34 22.19 54.18
C GLY A 396 -60.43 23.13 54.68
N VAL A 397 -60.06 24.39 54.88
CA VAL A 397 -60.84 25.60 54.57
C VAL A 397 -59.83 26.61 54.06
#